data_AF-A0A956RDX2-F1
#
_entry.id   AF-A0A956RDX2-F1
#
_cell.length_a   1.000
_cell.length_b   1.000
_cell.length_c   1.000
_cell.angle_alpha   90.00
_cell.angle_beta   90.00
_cell.angle_gamma   90.00
#
_symmetry.space_group_name_H-M   'P 1'
#
loop_
_entity.id
_entity.type
_entity.pdbx_description
1 polymer ?
#
loop_
_entity_poly.entity_id
_entity_poly.type
_entity_poly.pdbx_seq_one_letter_code
_entity_poly.pdbx_strand_id
1 'polypeptide(L)'
;MSQLDALVCPSCAAALPLAASTSAAGGLACRHCGAEVELPPEYVEAARTLARRVDARRQLEPLWSRLTSPPSWRWTIVAGLAVWLLPPAAVAAHIYLDDAAYTLASRLAFAAIPALLPGGLIAVVLSIWVTTAIDNAEAMAAAAPEDDGAPPRCRGCGAPLEVRDEDLIASCGYCGVDSILAGVTLRARTGRDRERLAHSLRTLEDAIARVRARRRLSLLGAALVLSPLLALGWALRWAYG
;
A
#
# COMPACT_ATOMS: atom_id res chain seq x y z
N MET A 1 -13.23 -8.58 -23.24
CA MET A 1 -12.16 -9.54 -23.57
C MET A 1 -12.72 -10.91 -23.24
N SER A 2 -12.85 -11.79 -24.24
CA SER A 2 -13.29 -13.16 -24.00
C SER A 2 -12.31 -13.84 -23.04
N GLN A 3 -12.82 -14.49 -22.00
CA GLN A 3 -12.01 -15.20 -21.03
C GLN A 3 -11.45 -16.45 -21.72
N LEU A 4 -10.12 -16.52 -21.86
CA LEU A 4 -9.43 -17.71 -22.36
C LEU A 4 -9.24 -18.69 -21.20
N ASP A 5 -9.49 -19.97 -21.47
CA ASP A 5 -9.23 -21.03 -20.51
C ASP A 5 -7.73 -21.24 -20.30
N ALA A 6 -7.36 -21.84 -19.17
CA ALA A 6 -5.95 -22.16 -18.91
C ALA A 6 -5.47 -23.25 -19.87
N LEU A 7 -4.40 -22.99 -20.63
CA LEU A 7 -3.76 -24.01 -21.45
C LEU A 7 -3.11 -25.05 -20.54
N VAL A 8 -3.39 -26.33 -20.80
CA VAL A 8 -2.76 -27.47 -20.14
C VAL A 8 -1.85 -28.19 -21.12
N CYS A 9 -0.71 -28.66 -20.65
CA CYS A 9 0.20 -29.47 -21.46
C CYS A 9 -0.47 -30.81 -21.78
N PRO A 10 -0.58 -31.22 -23.06
CA PRO A 10 -1.21 -32.50 -23.41
C PRO A 10 -0.43 -33.71 -22.88
N SER A 11 0.88 -33.58 -22.62
CA SER A 11 1.72 -34.68 -22.17
C SER A 11 1.70 -34.90 -20.65
N CYS A 12 1.58 -33.83 -19.85
CA CYS A 12 1.67 -33.95 -18.39
C CYS A 12 0.51 -33.28 -17.63
N ALA A 13 -0.48 -32.73 -18.33
CA ALA A 13 -1.61 -31.96 -17.79
C ALA A 13 -1.24 -30.71 -16.96
N ALA A 14 0.04 -30.35 -16.86
CA ALA A 14 0.46 -29.15 -16.15
C ALA A 14 -0.05 -27.88 -16.86
N ALA A 15 -0.51 -26.91 -16.07
CA ALA A 15 -0.91 -25.60 -16.59
C ALA A 15 0.32 -24.86 -17.17
N LEU A 16 0.18 -24.35 -18.39
CA LEU A 16 1.23 -23.63 -19.10
C LEU A 16 1.10 -22.12 -18.84
N PRO A 17 2.18 -21.40 -18.49
CA PRO A 17 2.12 -19.94 -18.43
C PRO A 17 2.05 -19.37 -19.85
N LEU A 18 1.15 -18.41 -20.10
CA LEU A 18 1.19 -17.60 -21.33
C LEU A 18 2.36 -16.61 -21.23
N ALA A 19 3.54 -17.08 -21.60
CA ALA A 19 4.76 -16.28 -21.55
C ALA A 19 4.78 -15.22 -22.66
N ALA A 20 5.36 -14.05 -22.36
CA ALA A 20 5.66 -13.06 -23.39
C ALA A 20 6.76 -13.56 -24.37
N SER A 21 7.57 -14.54 -23.93
CA SER A 21 8.59 -15.18 -24.77
C SER A 21 8.02 -16.42 -25.48
N THR A 22 7.00 -16.24 -26.32
CA THR A 22 6.73 -17.25 -27.34
C THR A 22 7.87 -17.21 -28.35
N SER A 23 8.51 -18.34 -28.62
CA SER A 23 9.45 -18.43 -29.73
C SER A 23 8.72 -18.04 -31.02
N ALA A 24 9.41 -17.40 -31.97
CA ALA A 24 8.80 -16.96 -33.23
C ALA A 24 8.14 -18.12 -34.03
N ALA A 25 8.46 -19.37 -33.67
CA ALA A 25 7.93 -20.58 -34.26
C ALA A 25 6.55 -21.03 -33.72
N GLY A 26 5.96 -20.33 -32.75
CA GLY A 26 4.57 -20.61 -32.30
C GLY A 26 4.40 -21.76 -31.30
N GLY A 27 5.50 -22.36 -30.83
CA GLY A 27 5.51 -23.37 -29.79
C GLY A 27 5.88 -22.81 -28.40
N LEU A 28 5.32 -23.41 -27.34
CA LEU A 28 5.72 -23.15 -25.95
C LEU A 28 6.22 -24.44 -25.31
N ALA A 29 7.45 -24.43 -24.79
CA ALA A 29 8.00 -25.57 -24.08
C ALA A 29 7.40 -25.66 -22.67
N CYS A 30 6.83 -26.83 -22.32
CA CYS A 30 6.34 -27.08 -20.98
C CYS A 30 7.51 -27.08 -19.98
N ARG A 31 7.44 -26.22 -18.96
CA ARG A 31 8.49 -26.17 -17.90
C ARG A 31 8.57 -27.43 -17.06
N HIS A 32 7.53 -28.27 -17.04
CA HIS A 32 7.47 -29.46 -16.21
C HIS A 32 8.06 -30.70 -16.92
N CYS A 33 7.63 -30.97 -18.16
CA CYS A 33 8.07 -32.16 -18.91
C CYS A 33 8.93 -31.85 -20.14
N GLY A 34 9.12 -30.57 -20.51
CA GLY A 34 9.88 -30.15 -21.68
C GLY A 34 9.16 -30.31 -23.03
N ALA A 35 7.95 -30.88 -23.05
CA ALA A 35 7.20 -31.06 -24.30
C ALA A 35 6.87 -29.72 -24.96
N GLU A 36 7.10 -29.62 -26.27
CA GLU A 36 6.70 -28.47 -27.06
C GLU A 36 5.20 -28.54 -27.36
N VAL A 37 4.47 -27.48 -27.02
CA VAL A 37 3.02 -27.39 -27.18
C VAL A 37 2.70 -26.31 -28.20
N GLU A 38 2.01 -26.69 -29.27
CA GLU A 38 1.55 -25.76 -30.30
C GLU A 38 0.40 -24.89 -29.76
N LEU A 39 0.53 -23.57 -29.90
CA LEU A 39 -0.44 -22.62 -29.38
C LEU A 39 -1.54 -22.35 -30.42
N PRO A 40 -2.83 -22.44 -30.05
CA PRO A 40 -3.91 -22.01 -30.94
C PRO A 40 -3.77 -20.52 -31.30
N PRO A 41 -4.22 -20.09 -32.49
CA PRO A 41 -3.96 -18.74 -33.02
C PRO A 41 -4.48 -17.62 -32.11
N GLU A 42 -5.61 -17.85 -31.43
CA GLU A 42 -6.19 -16.93 -30.45
C GLU A 42 -5.27 -16.69 -29.23
N TYR A 43 -4.57 -17.72 -28.75
CA TYR A 43 -3.59 -17.58 -27.67
C TYR A 43 -2.32 -16.89 -28.15
N VAL A 44 -1.91 -17.08 -29.40
CA VAL A 44 -0.77 -16.36 -30.00
C VAL A 44 -1.07 -14.85 -30.05
N GLU A 45 -2.27 -14.46 -30.46
CA GLU A 45 -2.67 -13.05 -30.49
C GLU A 45 -2.78 -12.45 -29.09
N ALA A 46 -3.33 -13.20 -28.13
CA ALA A 46 -3.37 -12.82 -26.73
C ALA A 46 -1.95 -12.62 -26.15
N ALA A 47 -1.03 -13.55 -26.41
CA ALA A 47 0.37 -13.46 -25.98
C ALA A 47 1.07 -12.22 -26.57
N ARG A 48 0.86 -11.92 -27.86
CA ARG A 48 1.40 -10.69 -28.49
C ARG A 48 0.84 -9.41 -27.88
N THR A 49 -0.44 -9.41 -27.54
CA THR A 49 -1.08 -8.25 -26.88
C THR A 49 -0.55 -8.08 -25.46
N LEU A 50 -0.34 -9.17 -24.74
CA LEU A 50 0.27 -9.17 -23.42
C LEU A 50 1.71 -8.66 -23.47
N ALA A 51 2.52 -9.16 -24.41
CA ALA A 51 3.91 -8.73 -24.59
C ALA A 51 4.00 -7.21 -24.80
N ARG A 52 3.14 -6.63 -25.66
CA ARG A 52 3.06 -5.17 -25.86
C ARG A 52 2.70 -4.42 -24.58
N ARG A 53 1.80 -4.94 -23.74
CA ARG A 53 1.44 -4.34 -22.45
C ARG A 53 2.60 -4.42 -21.45
N VAL A 54 3.29 -5.55 -21.40
CA VAL A 54 4.47 -5.74 -20.54
C VAL A 54 5.58 -4.77 -20.94
N ASP A 55 5.87 -4.63 -22.23
CA ASP A 55 6.88 -3.68 -22.71
C ASP A 55 6.48 -2.22 -22.44
N ALA A 56 5.21 -1.85 -22.67
CA ALA A 56 4.71 -0.52 -22.34
C ALA A 56 4.86 -0.22 -20.84
N ARG A 57 4.65 -1.22 -19.96
CA ARG A 57 4.85 -1.05 -18.52
C ARG A 57 6.30 -0.95 -18.11
N ARG A 58 7.20 -1.74 -18.69
CA ARG A 58 8.64 -1.61 -18.44
C ARG A 58 9.13 -0.20 -18.72
N GLN A 59 8.55 0.49 -19.70
CA GLN A 59 8.86 1.89 -19.99
C GLN A 59 8.31 2.85 -18.91
N LEU A 60 7.20 2.51 -18.26
CA LEU A 60 6.58 3.31 -17.19
C LEU A 60 7.14 3.03 -15.80
N GLU A 61 7.72 1.85 -15.59
CA GLU A 61 8.32 1.42 -14.32
C GLU A 61 9.32 2.43 -13.71
N PRO A 62 10.25 3.05 -14.46
CA PRO A 62 11.13 4.08 -13.90
C PRO A 62 10.39 5.36 -13.49
N LEU A 63 9.24 5.67 -14.09
CA LEU A 63 8.42 6.81 -13.67
C LEU A 63 7.62 6.45 -12.41
N TRP A 64 7.06 5.25 -12.39
CA TRP A 64 6.30 4.74 -11.24
C TRP A 64 7.19 4.59 -10.02
N SER A 65 8.42 4.09 -10.18
CA SER A 65 9.38 3.95 -9.08
C SER A 65 9.76 5.32 -8.50
N ARG A 66 9.82 6.39 -9.30
CA ARG A 66 10.03 7.76 -8.79
C ARG A 66 8.84 8.30 -8.01
N LEU A 67 7.61 8.02 -8.47
CA LEU A 67 6.36 8.43 -7.79
C LEU A 67 6.13 7.69 -6.48
N THR A 68 6.49 6.41 -6.43
CA THR A 68 6.31 5.54 -5.26
C THR A 68 7.49 5.52 -4.31
N SER A 69 8.64 6.05 -4.73
CA SER A 69 9.75 6.32 -3.82
C SER A 69 9.26 7.24 -2.71
N PRO A 70 9.39 6.86 -1.43
CA PRO A 70 9.03 7.76 -0.35
C PRO A 70 9.83 9.06 -0.52
N PRO A 71 9.24 10.22 -0.15
CA PRO A 71 9.99 11.46 -0.13
C PRO A 71 11.28 11.23 0.67
N SER A 72 12.39 11.83 0.22
CA SER A 72 13.64 11.66 0.94
C SER A 72 13.43 12.03 2.40
N TRP A 73 13.99 11.24 3.33
CA TRP A 73 13.76 11.44 4.76
C TRP A 73 14.03 12.89 5.21
N ARG A 74 14.96 13.57 4.50
CA ARG A 74 15.26 15.01 4.65
C ARG A 74 14.03 15.88 4.41
N TRP A 75 13.31 15.67 3.31
CA TRP A 75 12.07 16.40 3.02
C TRP A 75 10.98 16.10 4.04
N THR A 76 10.86 14.85 4.49
CA THR A 76 9.90 14.49 5.54
C THR A 76 10.21 15.22 6.85
N ILE A 77 11.48 15.36 7.21
CA ILE A 77 11.90 16.13 8.39
C ILE A 77 11.66 17.61 8.21
N VAL A 78 12.02 18.18 7.06
CA VAL A 78 11.80 19.61 6.80
C VAL A 78 10.31 19.94 6.86
N ALA A 79 9.46 19.14 6.21
CA ALA A 79 8.01 19.31 6.27
C ALA A 79 7.47 19.12 7.70
N GLY A 80 7.96 18.09 8.42
CA GLY A 80 7.59 17.84 9.81
C GLY A 80 7.97 18.98 10.75
N LEU A 81 9.19 19.51 10.62
CA LEU A 81 9.69 20.66 11.37
C LEU A 81 8.91 21.93 11.00
N ALA A 82 8.64 22.17 9.72
CA ALA A 82 7.85 23.32 9.29
C ALA A 82 6.45 23.29 9.92
N VAL A 83 5.78 22.14 9.89
CA VAL A 83 4.47 21.96 10.53
C VAL A 83 4.55 22.17 12.05
N TRP A 84 5.64 21.75 12.69
CA TRP A 84 5.85 21.91 14.12
C TRP A 84 6.21 23.35 14.54
N LEU A 85 6.99 24.06 13.72
CA LEU A 85 7.59 25.35 14.07
C LEU A 85 6.81 26.55 13.56
N LEU A 86 6.17 26.46 12.38
CA LEU A 86 5.41 27.58 11.81
C LEU A 86 4.26 28.06 12.71
N PRO A 87 3.42 27.18 13.28
CA PRO A 87 2.33 27.63 14.14
C PRO A 87 2.77 28.38 15.40
N PRO A 88 3.71 27.88 16.25
CA PRO A 88 4.17 28.64 17.40
C PRO A 88 4.93 29.90 17.01
N ALA A 89 5.68 29.88 15.89
CA ALA A 89 6.35 31.09 15.39
C ALA A 89 5.36 32.17 14.96
N ALA A 90 4.27 31.80 14.27
CA ALA A 90 3.21 32.73 13.88
C ALA A 90 2.52 33.35 15.10
N VAL A 91 2.28 32.55 16.14
CA VAL A 91 1.67 33.04 17.39
C VAL A 91 2.63 33.98 18.13
N ALA A 92 3.92 33.61 18.24
CA ALA A 92 4.93 34.47 18.86
C ALA A 92 5.07 35.81 18.11
N ALA A 93 5.08 35.78 16.77
CA ALA A 93 5.10 36.97 15.93
C ALA A 93 3.86 37.84 16.17
N HIS A 94 2.67 37.23 16.25
CA HIS A 94 1.44 37.97 16.51
C HIS A 94 1.44 38.63 17.90
N ILE A 95 1.92 37.92 18.95
CA ILE A 95 2.07 38.46 20.30
C ILE A 95 3.05 39.64 20.33
N TYR A 96 4.10 39.59 19.52
CA TYR A 96 5.13 40.65 19.49
C TYR A 96 4.69 41.88 18.69
N LEU A 97 3.84 41.70 17.68
CA LEU A 97 3.39 42.76 16.78
C LEU A 97 2.12 43.47 17.26
N ASP A 98 1.30 42.82 18.09
CA ASP A 98 0.01 43.36 18.56
C ASP A 98 0.12 43.78 20.02
N ASP A 99 0.08 45.10 20.29
CA ASP A 99 0.19 45.70 21.64
C ASP A 99 -1.10 45.51 22.49
N ALA A 100 -2.05 44.72 21.99
CA ALA A 100 -3.33 44.50 22.61
C ALA A 100 -3.23 43.68 23.90
N ALA A 101 -4.05 44.06 24.89
CA ALA A 101 -4.14 43.45 26.22
C ALA A 101 -4.77 42.05 26.20
N TYR A 102 -4.11 41.08 25.56
CA TYR A 102 -4.47 39.67 25.65
C TYR A 102 -4.11 39.13 27.03
N THR A 103 -5.06 38.46 27.67
CA THR A 103 -4.80 37.68 28.90
C THR A 103 -3.84 36.53 28.61
N LEU A 104 -3.07 36.10 29.61
CA LEU A 104 -2.14 34.97 29.51
C LEU A 104 -2.83 33.69 28.99
N ALA A 105 -4.09 33.48 29.38
CA ALA A 105 -4.91 32.35 28.93
C ALA A 105 -5.17 32.38 27.42
N SER A 106 -5.52 33.54 26.85
CA SER A 106 -5.69 33.67 25.39
C SER A 106 -4.40 33.42 24.62
N ARG A 107 -3.25 33.88 25.12
CA ARG A 107 -1.95 33.64 24.48
C ARG A 107 -1.58 32.15 24.45
N LEU A 108 -1.84 31.43 25.55
CA LEU A 108 -1.61 29.99 25.62
C LEU A 108 -2.58 29.20 24.73
N ALA A 109 -3.85 29.60 24.64
CA ALA A 109 -4.83 28.93 23.77
C ALA A 109 -4.46 29.10 22.29
N PHE A 110 -4.10 30.31 21.86
CA PHE A 110 -3.67 30.57 20.48
C PHE A 110 -2.34 29.89 20.14
N ALA A 111 -1.44 29.66 21.10
CA ALA A 111 -0.20 28.93 20.88
C ALA A 111 -0.41 27.40 20.83
N ALA A 112 -1.25 26.86 21.72
CA ALA A 112 -1.39 25.41 21.89
C ALA A 112 -2.28 24.76 20.82
N ILE A 113 -3.36 25.42 20.40
CA ILE A 113 -4.33 24.85 19.44
C ILE A 113 -3.69 24.59 18.06
N PRO A 114 -2.94 25.54 17.46
CA PRO A 114 -2.25 25.33 16.19
C PRO A 114 -1.02 24.43 16.31
N ALA A 115 -0.46 24.23 17.51
CA ALA A 115 0.63 23.28 17.71
C ALA A 115 0.12 21.83 17.77
N LEU A 116 -1.09 21.61 18.31
CA LEU A 116 -1.67 20.27 18.50
C LEU A 116 -2.45 19.76 17.28
N LEU A 117 -3.18 20.63 16.59
CA LEU A 117 -4.09 20.23 15.50
C LEU A 117 -3.39 19.72 14.22
N PRO A 118 -2.45 20.45 13.60
CA PRO A 118 -1.86 20.02 12.34
C PRO A 118 -0.92 18.82 12.53
N GLY A 119 -0.18 18.76 13.65
CA GLY A 119 0.64 17.58 13.98
C GLY A 119 -0.22 16.32 14.16
N GLY A 120 -1.34 16.43 14.89
CA GLY A 120 -2.29 15.34 15.07
C GLY A 120 -2.96 14.92 13.75
N LEU A 121 -3.40 15.89 12.95
CA LEU A 121 -4.05 15.62 11.67
C LEU A 121 -3.09 14.95 10.68
N ILE A 122 -1.85 15.42 10.56
CA ILE A 122 -0.84 14.81 9.69
C ILE A 122 -0.51 13.39 10.14
N ALA A 123 -0.35 13.16 11.44
CA ALA A 123 -0.12 11.82 11.97
C ALA A 123 -1.28 10.87 11.65
N VAL A 124 -2.53 11.34 11.77
CA VAL A 124 -3.73 10.57 11.42
C VAL A 124 -3.79 10.30 9.92
N VAL A 125 -3.57 11.31 9.08
CA VAL A 125 -3.61 11.16 7.61
C VAL A 125 -2.51 10.23 7.13
N LEU A 126 -1.28 10.38 7.62
CA LEU A 126 -0.17 9.48 7.31
C LEU A 126 -0.46 8.06 7.78
N SER A 127 -1.02 7.89 8.98
CA SER A 127 -1.40 6.57 9.48
C SER A 127 -2.46 5.93 8.59
N ILE A 128 -3.49 6.69 8.18
CA ILE A 128 -4.52 6.19 7.26
C ILE A 128 -3.88 5.81 5.92
N TRP A 129 -3.06 6.69 5.34
CA TRP A 129 -2.38 6.41 4.08
C TRP A 129 -1.53 5.15 4.12
N VAL A 130 -0.72 4.98 5.17
CA VAL A 130 0.12 3.79 5.34
C VAL A 130 -0.73 2.53 5.50
N THR A 131 -1.78 2.57 6.34
CA THR A 131 -2.64 1.39 6.54
C THR A 131 -3.39 1.02 5.26
N THR A 132 -3.98 2.00 4.56
CA THR A 132 -4.73 1.75 3.33
C THR A 132 -3.81 1.27 2.20
N ALA A 133 -2.58 1.78 2.13
CA ALA A 133 -1.59 1.32 1.16
C ALA A 133 -1.20 -0.15 1.42
N ILE A 134 -1.03 -0.55 2.68
CA ILE A 134 -0.72 -1.93 3.05
C ILE A 134 -1.91 -2.85 2.77
N ASP A 135 -3.12 -2.49 3.20
CA ASP A 135 -4.33 -3.29 2.99
C ASP A 135 -4.62 -3.48 1.49
N ASN A 136 -4.45 -2.42 0.69
CA ASN A 136 -4.58 -2.49 -0.76
C ASN A 136 -3.47 -3.34 -1.38
N ALA A 137 -2.23 -3.25 -0.88
CA ALA A 137 -1.13 -4.08 -1.38
C ALA A 137 -1.39 -5.57 -1.14
N GLU A 138 -1.94 -5.95 0.02
CA GLU A 138 -2.31 -7.33 0.31
C GLU A 138 -3.47 -7.83 -0.55
N ALA A 139 -4.52 -7.03 -0.72
CA ALA A 139 -5.62 -7.34 -1.64
C ALA A 139 -5.15 -7.46 -3.09
N MET A 140 -4.02 -6.81 -3.41
CA MET A 140 -3.42 -6.82 -4.73
C MET A 140 -2.31 -7.86 -4.92
N ALA A 141 -1.93 -8.59 -3.88
CA ALA A 141 -0.83 -9.56 -3.91
C ALA A 141 -1.17 -10.79 -4.77
N ALA A 142 -0.15 -11.40 -5.38
CA ALA A 142 -0.29 -12.70 -6.01
C ALA A 142 -0.67 -13.77 -4.96
N ALA A 143 -1.49 -14.74 -5.38
CA ALA A 143 -1.80 -15.88 -4.54
C ALA A 143 -0.54 -16.74 -4.34
N ALA A 144 -0.39 -17.29 -3.14
CA ALA A 144 0.74 -18.15 -2.79
C ALA A 144 0.80 -19.37 -3.73
N PRO A 145 2.02 -19.86 -4.03
CA PRO A 145 2.15 -21.11 -4.75
C PRO A 145 1.56 -22.27 -3.93
N GLU A 146 1.06 -23.28 -4.64
CA GLU A 146 0.45 -24.47 -4.02
C GLU A 146 1.50 -25.36 -3.36
N ASP A 147 2.67 -25.45 -4.00
CA ASP A 147 3.83 -26.22 -3.55
C ASP A 147 5.10 -25.35 -3.47
N ASP A 148 6.05 -25.78 -2.64
CA ASP A 148 7.36 -25.14 -2.55
C ASP A 148 8.08 -25.21 -3.90
N GLY A 149 8.38 -24.03 -4.46
CA GLY A 149 9.03 -23.90 -5.76
C GLY A 149 8.08 -23.78 -6.96
N ALA A 150 6.77 -23.95 -6.76
CA ALA A 150 5.79 -23.64 -7.81
C ALA A 150 5.71 -22.11 -8.05
N PRO A 151 5.34 -21.67 -9.27
CA PRO A 151 5.16 -20.25 -9.54
C PRO A 151 3.98 -19.68 -8.74
N PRO A 152 4.03 -18.40 -8.33
CA PRO A 152 2.90 -17.74 -7.70
C PRO A 152 1.70 -17.69 -8.66
N ARG A 153 0.50 -17.58 -8.11
CA ARG A 153 -0.75 -17.66 -8.88
C ARG A 153 -1.41 -16.29 -8.98
N CYS A 154 -2.12 -16.05 -10.08
CA CYS A 154 -2.86 -14.81 -10.30
C CYS A 154 -3.97 -14.65 -9.25
N ARG A 155 -4.09 -13.45 -8.66
CA ARG A 155 -5.15 -13.16 -7.68
C ARG A 155 -6.58 -13.20 -8.24
N GLY A 156 -6.73 -12.96 -9.54
CA GLY A 156 -8.03 -12.88 -10.21
C GLY A 156 -8.57 -14.24 -10.63
N CYS A 157 -7.76 -15.01 -11.36
CA CYS A 157 -8.18 -16.29 -11.94
C CYS A 157 -7.41 -17.51 -11.42
N GLY A 158 -6.38 -17.33 -10.59
CA GLY A 158 -5.56 -18.44 -10.07
C GLY A 158 -4.59 -19.06 -11.08
N ALA A 159 -4.44 -18.54 -12.30
CA ALA A 159 -3.48 -19.08 -13.26
C ALA A 159 -2.01 -18.84 -12.81
N PRO A 160 -1.06 -19.72 -13.16
CA PRO A 160 0.35 -19.54 -12.82
C PRO A 160 0.91 -18.27 -13.47
N LEU A 161 1.62 -17.46 -12.70
CA LEU A 161 2.29 -16.25 -13.17
C LEU A 161 3.74 -16.57 -13.55
N GLU A 162 4.18 -16.03 -14.68
CA GLU A 162 5.59 -16.00 -15.02
C GLU A 162 6.23 -14.80 -14.34
N VAL A 163 7.23 -15.05 -13.49
CA VAL A 163 7.85 -14.06 -12.62
C VAL A 163 9.36 -14.15 -12.74
N ARG A 164 10.03 -13.00 -12.85
CA ARG A 164 11.49 -12.88 -12.73
C ARG A 164 11.85 -12.46 -11.30
N ASP A 165 13.07 -12.76 -10.86
CA ASP A 165 13.51 -12.49 -9.47
C ASP A 165 13.43 -11.00 -9.11
N GLU A 166 13.55 -10.12 -10.09
CA GLU A 166 13.48 -8.67 -9.97
C GLU A 166 12.08 -8.04 -10.15
N ASP A 167 11.06 -8.80 -10.56
CA ASP A 167 9.74 -8.24 -10.86
C ASP A 167 8.98 -7.88 -9.58
N LEU A 168 8.52 -6.63 -9.47
CA LEU A 168 7.66 -6.18 -8.37
C LEU A 168 6.18 -6.47 -8.61
N ILE A 169 5.77 -6.52 -9.88
CA ILE A 169 4.39 -6.71 -10.33
C ILE A 169 4.41 -7.63 -11.55
N ALA A 170 3.58 -8.67 -11.55
CA ALA A 170 3.36 -9.53 -12.72
C ALA A 170 1.93 -9.39 -13.24
N SER A 171 1.79 -9.34 -14.56
CA SER A 171 0.48 -9.37 -15.23
C SER A 171 0.11 -10.81 -15.53
N CYS A 172 -1.13 -11.20 -15.24
CA CYS A 172 -1.61 -12.51 -15.66
C CYS A 172 -1.77 -12.57 -17.19
N GLY A 173 -1.16 -13.57 -17.82
CA GLY A 173 -1.30 -13.86 -19.25
C GLY A 173 -2.73 -14.17 -19.70
N TYR A 174 -3.58 -14.59 -18.77
CA TYR A 174 -4.94 -15.05 -19.03
C TYR A 174 -5.99 -13.96 -18.82
N CYS A 175 -6.21 -13.56 -17.57
CA CYS A 175 -7.24 -12.56 -17.23
C CYS A 175 -6.74 -11.11 -17.35
N GLY A 176 -5.42 -10.90 -17.53
CA GLY A 176 -4.83 -9.57 -17.61
C GLY A 176 -4.75 -8.80 -16.29
N VAL A 177 -5.14 -9.41 -15.16
CA VAL A 177 -5.07 -8.79 -13.84
C VAL A 177 -3.64 -8.73 -13.34
N ASP A 178 -3.26 -7.57 -12.81
CA ASP A 178 -1.95 -7.33 -12.21
C ASP A 178 -1.91 -7.91 -10.81
N SER A 179 -0.82 -8.59 -10.47
CA SER A 179 -0.59 -9.13 -9.14
C SER A 179 0.73 -8.61 -8.61
N ILE A 180 0.72 -8.04 -7.41
CA ILE A 180 1.92 -7.55 -6.74
C ILE A 180 2.69 -8.76 -6.21
N LEU A 181 3.98 -8.81 -6.52
CA LEU A 181 4.89 -9.89 -6.11
C LEU A 181 5.67 -9.52 -4.84
N ALA A 182 5.74 -8.24 -4.52
CA ALA A 182 6.39 -7.72 -3.32
C ALA A 182 5.82 -8.40 -2.05
N GLY A 183 6.66 -9.16 -1.36
CA GLY A 183 6.32 -9.90 -0.15
C GLY A 183 6.10 -11.41 -0.32
N VAL A 184 5.91 -11.91 -1.54
CA VAL A 184 5.73 -13.36 -1.79
C VAL A 184 7.06 -14.11 -1.73
N THR A 185 8.17 -13.51 -2.17
CA THR A 185 9.51 -14.10 -2.01
C THR A 185 10.02 -14.09 -0.56
N LEU A 186 9.50 -13.20 0.30
CA LEU A 186 9.77 -13.19 1.74
C LEU A 186 8.92 -14.23 2.50
N ARG A 187 7.65 -14.44 2.11
CA ARG A 187 6.76 -15.45 2.71
C ARG A 187 7.04 -16.89 2.23
N ALA A 188 7.53 -17.08 1.00
CA ALA A 188 7.87 -18.41 0.46
C ALA A 188 9.26 -18.92 0.91
N ARG A 189 10.23 -18.03 1.19
CA ARG A 189 11.52 -18.43 1.81
C ARG A 189 11.41 -18.81 3.29
N THR A 190 10.24 -18.65 3.89
CA THR A 190 10.02 -18.78 5.33
C THR A 190 8.90 -19.77 5.61
N GLY A 191 9.06 -21.01 5.15
CA GLY A 191 8.32 -22.15 5.73
C GLY A 191 8.43 -22.20 7.28
N ARG A 192 9.50 -21.59 7.84
CA ARG A 192 9.66 -21.36 9.29
C ARG A 192 8.87 -20.17 9.86
N ASP A 193 8.41 -19.23 9.05
CA ASP A 193 7.57 -18.12 9.51
C ASP A 193 6.09 -18.46 9.49
N ARG A 194 5.60 -19.58 8.94
CA ARG A 194 4.17 -19.96 9.10
C ARG A 194 3.79 -20.19 10.57
N GLU A 195 4.68 -20.80 11.36
CA GLU A 195 4.51 -20.92 12.82
C GLU A 195 4.66 -19.57 13.54
N ARG A 196 5.57 -18.71 13.07
CA ARG A 196 5.65 -17.31 13.54
C ARG A 196 4.50 -16.45 13.02
N LEU A 197 3.77 -16.85 11.97
CA LEU A 197 2.60 -16.17 11.42
C LEU A 197 1.37 -16.55 12.23
N ALA A 198 1.23 -17.81 12.63
CA ALA A 198 0.23 -18.18 13.63
C ALA A 198 0.49 -17.46 14.97
N HIS A 199 1.77 -17.29 15.34
CA HIS A 199 2.15 -16.49 16.53
C HIS A 199 1.94 -14.98 16.30
N SER A 200 2.23 -14.47 15.10
CA SER A 200 2.10 -13.06 14.74
C SER A 200 0.70 -12.64 14.34
N LEU A 201 -0.21 -13.54 13.96
CA LEU A 201 -1.65 -13.31 13.85
C LEU A 201 -2.27 -13.10 15.23
N ARG A 202 -1.85 -13.87 16.24
CA ARG A 202 -2.19 -13.54 17.65
C ARG A 202 -1.58 -12.20 18.04
N THR A 203 -0.37 -11.90 17.58
CA THR A 203 0.23 -10.57 17.81
C THR A 203 -0.40 -9.46 16.97
N LEU A 204 -1.09 -9.77 15.87
CA LEU A 204 -1.80 -8.86 14.98
C LEU A 204 -3.18 -8.55 15.55
N GLU A 205 -3.87 -9.53 16.13
CA GLU A 205 -5.03 -9.30 16.98
C GLU A 205 -4.64 -8.42 18.18
N ASP A 206 -3.50 -8.67 18.82
CA ASP A 206 -2.96 -7.80 19.87
C ASP A 206 -2.51 -6.43 19.35
N ALA A 207 -2.04 -6.33 18.11
CA ALA A 207 -1.65 -5.07 17.49
C ALA A 207 -2.89 -4.26 17.09
N ILE A 208 -3.92 -4.90 16.54
CA ILE A 208 -5.23 -4.32 16.24
C ILE A 208 -5.91 -3.90 17.55
N ALA A 209 -5.84 -4.71 18.60
CA ALA A 209 -6.32 -4.35 19.93
C ALA A 209 -5.54 -3.14 20.49
N ARG A 210 -4.21 -3.10 20.32
CA ARG A 210 -3.37 -1.94 20.69
C ARG A 210 -3.65 -0.69 19.86
N VAL A 211 -3.93 -0.83 18.57
CA VAL A 211 -4.31 0.29 17.68
C VAL A 211 -5.70 0.78 18.04
N ARG A 212 -6.68 -0.11 18.32
CA ARG A 212 -8.00 0.27 18.82
C ARG A 212 -7.93 0.92 20.20
N ALA A 213 -7.06 0.42 21.08
CA ALA A 213 -6.81 1.02 22.39
C ALA A 213 -6.17 2.41 22.23
N ARG A 214 -5.17 2.56 21.36
CA ARG A 214 -4.59 3.87 21.01
C ARG A 214 -5.60 4.80 20.35
N ARG A 215 -6.50 4.28 19.52
CA ARG A 215 -7.58 5.05 18.88
C ARG A 215 -8.61 5.51 19.91
N ARG A 216 -8.97 4.65 20.87
CA ARG A 216 -9.79 5.05 22.02
C ARG A 216 -9.09 6.09 22.88
N LEU A 217 -7.81 5.92 23.17
CA LEU A 217 -7.01 6.88 23.93
C LEU A 217 -6.88 8.24 23.21
N SER A 218 -6.71 8.24 21.89
CA SER A 218 -6.65 9.47 21.10
C SER A 218 -8.02 10.12 20.94
N LEU A 219 -9.12 9.36 20.81
CA LEU A 219 -10.47 9.90 20.88
C LEU A 219 -10.80 10.46 22.26
N LEU A 220 -10.41 9.78 23.33
CA LEU A 220 -10.54 10.29 24.69
C LEU A 220 -9.71 11.55 24.89
N GLY A 221 -8.47 11.57 24.41
CA GLY A 221 -7.61 12.77 24.42
C GLY A 221 -8.23 13.92 23.62
N ALA A 222 -8.74 13.66 22.42
CA ALA A 222 -9.43 14.66 21.61
C ALA A 222 -10.69 15.19 22.31
N ALA A 223 -11.50 14.31 22.92
CA ALA A 223 -12.67 14.71 23.70
C ALA A 223 -12.28 15.55 24.92
N LEU A 224 -11.17 15.22 25.60
CA LEU A 224 -10.63 15.99 26.72
C LEU A 224 -10.13 17.38 26.31
N VAL A 225 -9.60 17.53 25.10
CA VAL A 225 -9.16 18.81 24.54
C VAL A 225 -10.34 19.63 23.99
N LEU A 226 -11.32 18.98 23.35
CA LEU A 226 -12.50 19.64 22.80
C LEU A 226 -13.49 20.07 23.88
N SER A 227 -13.60 19.32 24.98
CA SER A 227 -14.45 19.62 26.14
C SER A 227 -14.30 21.06 26.68
N PRO A 228 -13.09 21.54 27.05
CA PRO A 228 -12.91 22.89 27.54
C PRO A 228 -13.13 23.95 26.45
N LEU A 229 -12.87 23.65 25.17
CA LEU A 229 -13.15 24.56 24.07
C LEU A 229 -14.66 24.76 23.89
N LEU A 230 -15.44 23.68 23.99
CA LEU A 230 -16.89 23.73 23.95
C LEU A 230 -17.46 24.46 25.18
N ALA A 231 -16.93 24.18 26.38
CA ALA A 231 -17.34 24.87 27.60
C ALA A 231 -17.03 26.37 27.57
N LEU A 232 -15.85 26.75 27.06
CA LEU A 232 -15.45 28.14 26.87
C LEU A 232 -16.35 28.85 25.85
N GLY A 233 -16.62 28.22 24.71
CA GLY A 233 -17.54 28.75 23.70
C GLY A 233 -18.96 28.95 24.24
N TRP A 234 -19.42 28.02 25.08
CA TRP A 234 -20.73 28.12 25.75
C TRP A 234 -20.77 29.27 26.77
N ALA A 235 -19.72 29.41 27.60
CA ALA A 235 -19.61 30.50 28.56
C ALA A 235 -19.54 31.88 27.89
N LEU A 236 -18.78 32.00 26.81
CA LEU A 236 -18.73 33.23 26.00
C LEU A 236 -20.09 33.56 25.40
N ARG A 237 -20.82 32.57 24.86
CA ARG A 237 -22.17 32.79 24.34
C ARG A 237 -23.14 33.30 25.41
N TRP A 238 -23.00 32.86 26.66
CA TRP A 238 -23.87 33.29 27.77
C TRP A 238 -23.52 34.68 28.31
N ALA A 239 -22.26 35.09 28.21
CA ALA A 239 -21.82 36.41 28.68
C ALA A 239 -22.13 37.54 27.69
N TYR A 240 -22.27 37.24 26.40
CA TYR A 240 -22.37 38.24 25.32
C TYR A 240 -23.66 38.18 24.49
N GLY A 241 -24.59 37.26 24.76
CA GLY A 241 -25.85 37.10 24.04
C GLY A 241 -27.06 37.20 24.96
#